data_AF-A0A7I7M580-F1
#
_entry.id   AF-A0A7I7M580-F1
#
_cell.length_a   1.000
_cell.length_b   1.000
_cell.length_c   1.000
_cell.angle_alpha   90.00
_cell.angle_beta   90.00
_cell.angle_gamma   90.00
#
_symmetry.space_group_name_H-M   'P 1'
#
loop_
_entity.id
_entity.type
_entity.pdbx_description
1 polymer ?
#
loop_
_entity_poly.entity_id
_entity_poly.type
_entity_poly.pdbx_seq_one_letter_code
_entity_poly.pdbx_strand_id
1 'polypeptide(L)'
;MGDSKRVTVLRIRRTAHDGGYLSYEVDGHTEDGHARRYTFTGNLFVGPVVLCGDGAPADVVIHHPRRFGEFATEQWVHRFFAEWQEQDAHTEDVAAVTAGCLTTGYQTRCG
;
A
#
# COMPACT_ATOMS: atom_id res chain seq x y z
N MET A 1 -20.92 0.31 9.95
CA MET A 1 -21.10 0.42 8.49
C MET A 1 -19.94 1.29 8.04
N GLY A 2 -18.82 0.67 7.64
CA GLY A 2 -17.56 1.38 7.39
C GLY A 2 -17.62 2.08 6.04
N ASP A 3 -17.50 3.40 6.06
CA ASP A 3 -17.34 4.24 4.88
C ASP A 3 -16.01 3.89 4.21
N SER A 4 -16.02 2.89 3.32
CA SER A 4 -14.89 2.65 2.42
C SER A 4 -14.82 3.81 1.44
N LYS A 5 -14.12 4.88 1.82
CA LYS A 5 -13.95 6.09 0.99
C LYS A 5 -13.21 5.70 -0.27
N ARG A 6 -13.87 5.81 -1.41
CA ARG A 6 -13.27 5.48 -2.70
C ARG A 6 -12.11 6.44 -2.98
N VAL A 7 -10.96 5.90 -3.35
CA VAL A 7 -9.79 6.70 -3.72
C VAL A 7 -9.68 6.72 -5.23
N THR A 8 -9.67 7.91 -5.82
CA THR A 8 -9.34 8.12 -7.23
C THR A 8 -7.85 8.36 -7.36
N VAL A 9 -7.16 7.44 -8.04
CA VAL A 9 -5.72 7.54 -8.30
C VAL A 9 -5.45 8.59 -9.38
N LEU A 10 -4.58 9.55 -9.08
CA LEU A 10 -4.18 10.61 -10.00
C LEU A 10 -2.80 10.37 -10.61
N ARG A 11 -1.87 9.89 -9.78
CA ARG A 11 -0.48 9.67 -10.17
C ARG A 11 0.06 8.45 -9.44
N ILE A 12 0.81 7.63 -10.17
CA ILE A 12 1.58 6.53 -9.63
C ILE A 12 3.05 6.76 -9.97
N ARG A 13 3.93 6.59 -8.99
CA ARG A 13 5.38 6.53 -9.18
C ARG A 13 5.90 5.23 -8.58
N ARG A 14 6.49 4.39 -9.42
CA ARG A 14 7.12 3.14 -9.00
C ARG A 14 8.62 3.34 -8.77
N THR A 15 9.13 2.78 -7.68
CA THR A 15 10.56 2.72 -7.36
C THR A 15 10.92 1.25 -7.07
N ALA A 16 11.94 0.73 -7.75
CA ALA A 16 12.49 -0.58 -7.45
C ALA A 16 13.66 -0.46 -6.47
N HIS A 17 13.73 -1.40 -5.54
CA HIS A 17 14.77 -1.50 -4.52
C HIS A 17 15.50 -2.84 -4.64
N ASP A 18 16.58 -2.98 -3.87
CA ASP A 18 17.34 -4.22 -3.81
C ASP A 18 16.51 -5.38 -3.25
N GLY A 19 16.93 -6.62 -3.56
CA GLY A 19 16.28 -7.83 -3.04
C GLY A 19 14.88 -8.10 -3.59
N GLY A 20 14.47 -7.42 -4.67
CA GLY A 20 13.15 -7.60 -5.28
C GLY A 20 12.02 -6.85 -4.58
N TYR A 21 12.36 -5.81 -3.79
CA TYR A 21 11.34 -4.93 -3.21
C TYR A 21 10.92 -3.85 -4.21
N LEU A 22 9.64 -3.52 -4.18
CA LEU A 22 9.05 -2.45 -4.98
C LEU A 22 8.27 -1.52 -4.04
N SER A 23 8.36 -0.22 -4.31
CA SER A 23 7.45 0.77 -3.73
C SER A 23 6.65 1.50 -4.80
N TYR A 24 5.40 1.79 -4.49
CA TYR A 24 4.54 2.70 -5.25
C TYR A 24 4.19 3.89 -4.40
N GLU A 25 4.59 5.09 -4.83
CA GLU A 25 4.07 6.35 -4.31
C GLU A 25 2.86 6.73 -5.17
N VAL A 26 1.70 6.90 -4.53
CA VAL A 26 0.42 7.11 -5.19
C VAL A 26 -0.20 8.38 -4.65
N ASP A 27 -0.40 9.37 -5.52
CA ASP A 27 -1.19 10.55 -5.19
C ASP A 27 -2.64 10.29 -5.65
N GLY A 28 -3.60 10.50 -4.77
CA GLY A 28 -5.02 10.27 -5.04
C GLY A 28 -5.94 11.19 -4.27
N HIS A 29 -7.20 11.26 -4.66
CA HIS A 29 -8.24 12.02 -3.96
C HIS A 29 -9.27 11.06 -3.37
N THR A 30 -9.69 11.30 -2.14
CA THR A 30 -10.85 10.60 -1.54
C THR A 30 -12.16 11.14 -2.11
N GLU A 31 -13.27 10.43 -1.93
CA GLU A 31 -14.62 10.92 -2.34
C GLU A 31 -14.96 12.30 -1.76
N ASP A 32 -14.48 12.62 -0.57
CA ASP A 32 -14.63 13.95 0.05
C ASP A 32 -13.78 15.06 -0.63
N GLY A 33 -13.03 14.73 -1.69
CA GLY A 33 -12.19 15.67 -2.44
C GLY A 33 -10.84 15.98 -1.77
N HIS A 34 -10.48 15.30 -0.69
CA HIS A 34 -9.18 15.51 -0.03
C HIS A 34 -8.06 14.80 -0.79
N ALA A 35 -7.01 15.56 -1.11
CA ALA A 35 -5.77 14.99 -1.63
C ALA A 35 -5.03 14.19 -0.57
N ARG A 36 -4.59 12.99 -0.95
CA ARG A 36 -3.92 12.02 -0.08
C ARG A 36 -2.77 11.37 -0.84
N ARG A 37 -1.73 11.01 -0.09
CA ARG A 37 -0.60 10.24 -0.59
C ARG A 37 -0.57 8.89 0.10
N TYR A 38 -0.33 7.86 -0.68
CA TYR A 38 -0.23 6.47 -0.27
C TYR A 38 1.09 5.89 -0.75
N THR A 39 1.73 5.08 0.08
CA THR A 39 2.95 4.36 -0.24
C THR A 39 2.73 2.89 -0.02
N PHE A 40 2.75 2.11 -1.10
CA PHE A 40 2.77 0.66 -1.04
C PHE A 40 4.21 0.18 -1.09
N THR A 41 4.60 -0.76 -0.23
CA THR A 41 5.93 -1.38 -0.26
C THR A 41 5.81 -2.87 -0.01
N GLY A 42 6.41 -3.69 -0.88
CA GLY A 42 6.40 -5.13 -0.71
C GLY A 42 7.45 -5.81 -1.57
N ASN A 43 7.71 -7.08 -1.28
CA ASN A 43 8.56 -7.90 -2.13
C ASN A 43 7.73 -8.47 -3.29
N LEU A 44 8.25 -8.33 -4.52
CA LEU A 44 7.52 -8.71 -5.72
C LEU A 44 7.30 -10.22 -5.86
N PHE A 45 8.11 -11.04 -5.18
CA PHE A 45 8.03 -12.49 -5.24
C PHE A 45 7.15 -13.06 -4.12
N VAL A 46 7.25 -12.52 -2.90
CA VAL A 46 6.71 -13.14 -1.68
C VAL A 46 6.23 -12.10 -0.66
N GLY A 47 5.40 -12.54 0.28
CA GLY A 47 5.09 -11.79 1.50
C GLY A 47 3.99 -10.73 1.35
N PRO A 48 3.66 -10.06 2.47
CA PRO A 48 2.66 -9.02 2.49
C PRO A 48 3.15 -7.73 1.83
N VAL A 49 2.20 -6.88 1.43
CA VAL A 49 2.45 -5.49 1.01
C VAL A 49 2.03 -4.57 2.15
N VAL A 50 2.90 -3.64 2.53
CA VAL A 50 2.61 -2.60 3.51
C VAL A 50 2.10 -1.37 2.78
N LEU A 51 0.97 -0.82 3.22
CA LEU A 51 0.43 0.46 2.81
C LEU A 51 0.61 1.47 3.95
N CYS A 52 1.35 2.54 3.69
CA CYS A 52 1.42 3.72 4.56
C CYS A 52 0.72 4.89 3.87
N GLY A 53 0.03 5.75 4.61
CA GLY A 53 -0.64 6.90 4.01
C GLY A 53 -1.01 7.95 5.03
N ASP A 54 -1.14 9.19 4.57
CA ASP A 54 -1.57 10.28 5.43
C ASP A 54 -3.09 10.20 5.60
N GLY A 55 -3.59 9.41 6.55
CA GLY A 55 -5.03 9.25 6.83
C GLY A 55 -5.64 7.93 6.33
N ALA A 56 -6.90 7.66 6.68
CA ALA A 56 -7.51 6.35 6.47
C ALA A 56 -7.66 5.96 4.96
N PRO A 57 -7.30 4.72 4.58
CA PRO A 57 -6.59 3.74 5.39
C PRO A 57 -5.10 4.11 5.56
N ALA A 58 -4.69 4.35 6.82
CA ALA A 58 -3.30 4.55 7.21
C ALA A 58 -2.78 3.25 7.80
N ASP A 59 -1.55 2.89 7.45
CA ASP A 59 -0.78 1.79 8.06
C ASP A 59 -1.49 0.45 8.07
N VAL A 60 -1.56 -0.17 6.88
CA VAL A 60 -2.22 -1.46 6.67
C VAL A 60 -1.27 -2.49 6.09
N VAL A 61 -1.42 -3.74 6.53
CA VAL A 61 -0.71 -4.90 6.01
C VAL A 61 -1.63 -5.72 5.11
N ILE A 62 -1.22 -5.94 3.87
CA ILE A 62 -1.98 -6.65 2.84
C ILE A 62 -1.35 -8.04 2.65
N HIS A 63 -1.89 -9.06 3.33
CA HIS A 63 -1.34 -10.42 3.36
C HIS A 63 -1.47 -11.21 2.06
N HIS A 64 -2.49 -10.90 1.26
CA HIS A 64 -2.80 -11.62 0.03
C HIS A 64 -2.76 -10.69 -1.18
N PRO A 65 -1.61 -10.04 -1.47
CA PRO A 65 -1.54 -9.01 -2.51
C PRO A 65 -1.90 -9.57 -3.88
N ARG A 66 -1.66 -10.86 -4.13
CA ARG A 66 -1.99 -11.52 -5.41
C ARG A 66 -3.49 -11.52 -5.76
N ARG A 67 -4.38 -11.27 -4.78
CA ARG A 67 -5.82 -11.07 -5.04
C ARG A 67 -6.08 -9.92 -6.01
N PHE A 68 -5.24 -8.88 -6.00
CA PHE A 68 -5.34 -7.73 -6.90
C PHE A 68 -4.46 -7.88 -8.16
N GLY A 69 -3.90 -9.07 -8.39
CA GLY A 69 -3.02 -9.40 -9.51
C GLY A 69 -1.53 -9.37 -9.19
N GLU A 70 -0.69 -9.18 -10.21
CA GLU A 70 0.75 -9.09 -10.03
C GLU A 70 1.16 -7.73 -9.45
N PHE A 71 1.77 -7.75 -8.26
CA PHE A 71 2.17 -6.54 -7.53
C PHE A 71 3.13 -5.64 -8.33
N ALA A 72 3.88 -6.18 -9.29
CA ALA A 72 4.80 -5.41 -10.14
C ALA A 72 4.10 -4.48 -11.17
N THR A 73 2.76 -4.49 -11.25
CA THR A 73 1.97 -3.74 -12.23
C THR A 73 1.25 -2.55 -11.60
N GLU A 74 1.12 -1.43 -12.33
CA GLU A 74 0.30 -0.29 -11.87
C GLU A 74 -1.19 -0.63 -11.75
N GLN A 75 -1.67 -1.58 -12.56
CA GLN A 75 -3.04 -2.11 -12.49
C GLN A 75 -3.36 -2.70 -11.12
N TRP A 76 -2.36 -3.22 -10.42
CA TRP A 76 -2.50 -3.70 -9.06
C TRP A 76 -2.97 -2.60 -8.11
N VAL A 77 -2.37 -1.40 -8.20
CA VAL A 77 -2.73 -0.23 -7.36
C VAL A 77 -4.17 0.20 -7.63
N HIS A 78 -4.56 0.25 -8.91
CA HIS A 78 -5.94 0.59 -9.28
C HIS A 78 -6.96 -0.44 -8.77
N ARG A 79 -6.65 -1.74 -8.88
CA ARG A 79 -7.53 -2.80 -8.36
C ARG A 79 -7.61 -2.80 -6.85
N PHE A 80 -6.49 -2.55 -6.17
CA PHE A 80 -6.49 -2.36 -4.73
C PHE A 80 -7.49 -1.28 -4.32
N PHE A 81 -7.37 -0.05 -4.81
CA PHE A 81 -8.32 1.02 -4.43
C PHE A 81 -9.76 0.82 -4.89
N ALA A 82 -9.99 -0.01 -5.91
CA ALA A 82 -11.34 -0.33 -6.40
C ALA A 82 -12.05 -1.40 -5.56
N GLU A 83 -11.30 -2.37 -5.03
CA GLU A 83 -11.85 -3.54 -4.34
C GLU A 83 -11.64 -3.52 -2.83
N TRP A 84 -10.70 -2.70 -2.35
CA TRP A 84 -10.35 -2.58 -0.94
C TRP A 84 -11.54 -2.11 -0.09
N GLN A 85 -11.77 -2.81 1.01
CA GLN A 85 -12.72 -2.41 2.05
C GLN A 85 -11.98 -2.23 3.37
N GLU A 86 -12.47 -1.33 4.22
CA GLU A 86 -11.89 -1.13 5.57
C GLU A 86 -11.88 -2.42 6.41
N GLN A 87 -12.76 -3.38 6.13
CA GLN A 87 -12.80 -4.67 6.83
C GLN A 87 -11.63 -5.60 6.44
N ASP A 88 -11.01 -5.38 5.28
CA ASP A 88 -9.78 -6.09 4.87
C ASP A 88 -8.54 -5.49 5.56
N ALA A 89 -8.68 -4.35 6.26
CA ALA A 89 -7.60 -3.74 7.04
C ALA A 89 -7.29 -4.60 8.27
N HIS A 90 -6.28 -5.45 8.15
CA HIS A 90 -5.57 -5.90 9.34
C HIS A 90 -4.67 -4.75 9.77
N THR A 91 -5.16 -3.94 10.72
CA THR A 91 -4.36 -2.97 11.47
C THR A 91 -3.41 -3.73 12.40
N GLU A 92 -2.49 -4.48 11.81
CA GLU A 92 -1.36 -5.02 12.55
C GLU A 92 -0.31 -3.93 12.70
N ASP A 93 0.50 -4.04 13.75
CA ASP A 93 1.63 -3.14 13.94
C ASP A 93 2.57 -3.25 12.75
N VAL A 94 2.51 -2.25 11.85
CA VAL A 94 3.37 -2.15 10.68
C VAL A 94 4.83 -2.21 11.08
N ALA A 95 5.21 -1.71 12.27
CA ALA A 95 6.58 -1.81 12.77
C ALA A 95 6.98 -3.28 13.05
N ALA A 96 6.06 -4.11 13.55
CA ALA A 96 6.33 -5.53 13.78
C ALA A 96 6.50 -6.32 12.47
N VAL A 97 5.68 -6.03 11.45
CA VAL A 97 5.75 -6.70 10.13
C VAL A 97 6.98 -6.22 9.34
N THR A 98 7.29 -4.93 9.41
CA THR A 98 8.47 -4.35 8.74
C THR A 98 9.78 -4.76 9.41
N ALA A 99 9.82 -4.91 10.74
CA ALA A 99 11.00 -5.42 11.45
C ALA A 99 11.35 -6.87 11.07
N GLY A 100 10.33 -7.71 10.80
CA GLY A 100 10.53 -9.10 10.37
C GLY A 100 10.78 -9.29 8.87
N CYS A 101 10.19 -8.43 8.01
CA CYS A 101 10.19 -8.63 6.56
C CYS A 101 10.98 -7.61 5.74
N LEU A 102 11.46 -6.49 6.27
CA LEU A 102 11.93 -5.34 5.48
C LEU A 102 13.34 -4.82 5.83
N THR A 103 14.17 -5.66 6.46
CA THR A 103 15.49 -5.31 7.03
C THR A 103 16.56 -4.77 6.08
N THR A 104 16.28 -4.51 4.79
CA THR A 104 17.29 -3.97 3.86
C THR A 104 16.85 -2.76 3.00
N GLY A 105 15.59 -2.30 3.06
CA GLY A 105 15.14 -1.21 2.16
C GLY A 105 14.16 -0.17 2.72
N TYR A 106 13.59 -0.37 3.91
CA TYR A 106 12.45 0.43 4.38
C TYR A 106 12.82 1.64 5.26
N GLN A 107 14.05 1.71 5.78
CA GLN A 107 14.42 2.70 6.82
C GLN A 107 14.42 4.18 6.39
N THR A 108 14.04 4.53 5.16
CA THR A 108 14.25 5.90 4.67
C THR A 108 13.00 6.79 4.60
N ARG A 109 11.76 6.32 4.84
CA ARG A 109 10.58 7.18 4.56
C ARG A 109 9.36 7.12 5.50
N CYS A 110 9.41 6.42 6.63
CA CYS A 110 8.33 6.47 7.64
C CYS A 110 8.76 7.29 8.86
N GLY A 111 9.22 8.52 8.61
CA GLY A 111 9.57 9.52 9.62
C GLY A 111 8.59 10.68 9.61
#